data_AF-A0A0K2UVT5-F1
#
_entry.id   AF-A0A0K2UVT5-F1
#
_cell.length_a   1.000
_cell.length_b   1.000
_cell.length_c   1.000
_cell.angle_alpha   90.00
_cell.angle_beta   90.00
_cell.angle_gamma   90.00
#
_symmetry.space_group_name_H-M   'P 1'
#
loop_
_entity.id
_entity.type
_entity.pdbx_description
1 polymer ?
#
loop_
_entity_poly.entity_id
_entity_poly.type
_entity_poly.pdbx_seq_one_letter_code
_entity_poly.pdbx_strand_id
1 'polypeptide(L)'
;MALRILNNAVLLVQIGLYCASWILSLCIVIPMSLHQDQFKGHCLLFSTGVWQEEDGQFLVDWASQAYCNYVIFVAVITFALSSFQIFRLSKFAFRAKDSSFFSAFIDVILGALMAGLTLAAALFVTLGFKVWCDEITLRFEKCSDATGNDIDKKDAIDSSGFFLQMFTAQFGIWMCFTTWFGLFLFSSVKLCRYHFEENLRVSMAKERKRLINEDLMNEGVTASSNEPPQREESLSRVRRIRRRSGLEGRFQEVTEEEVDHAPRQVATASDPPPRSSSPGNQGNNEEVATIKGNQIRIIEESSGHLPDLLR
;
A
#
# COMPACT_ATOMS: atom_id res chain seq x y z
N MET A 1 17.62 7.93 22.18
CA MET A 1 18.39 8.50 21.05
C MET A 1 18.38 7.57 19.83
N ALA A 2 18.74 6.29 19.97
CA ALA A 2 18.70 5.30 18.88
C ALA A 2 17.36 5.19 18.13
N LEU A 3 16.23 5.27 18.84
CA LEU A 3 14.89 5.20 18.25
C LEU A 3 14.59 6.36 17.27
N ARG A 4 15.06 7.58 17.58
CA ARG A 4 14.87 8.76 16.73
C ARG A 4 15.74 8.70 15.47
N ILE A 5 16.95 8.17 15.58
CA ILE A 5 17.87 8.00 14.45
C ILE A 5 17.26 7.00 13.45
N LEU A 6 16.69 5.91 13.95
CA LEU A 6 16.05 4.90 13.10
C LEU A 6 14.79 5.44 12.40
N ASN A 7 13.93 6.20 13.09
CA ASN A 7 12.76 6.82 12.47
C ASN A 7 13.16 7.83 11.38
N ASN A 8 14.21 8.62 11.61
CA ASN A 8 14.71 9.57 10.61
C ASN A 8 15.29 8.84 9.39
N ALA A 9 16.03 7.75 9.59
CA ALA A 9 16.57 6.94 8.49
C ALA A 9 15.46 6.30 7.65
N VAL A 10 14.44 5.70 8.29
CA VAL A 10 13.28 5.12 7.60
C VAL A 10 12.53 6.17 6.79
N LEU A 11 12.34 7.37 7.34
CA LEU A 11 11.67 8.47 6.64
C LEU A 11 12.46 8.94 5.41
N LEU A 12 13.79 9.04 5.50
CA LEU A 12 14.64 9.40 4.36
C LEU A 12 14.61 8.34 3.24
N VAL A 13 14.65 7.05 3.60
CA VAL A 13 14.53 5.95 2.64
C VAL A 13 13.17 5.98 1.95
N GLN A 14 12.09 6.23 2.69
CA GLN A 14 10.74 6.36 2.10
C GLN A 14 10.67 7.51 1.09
N ILE A 15 11.22 8.69 1.41
CA ILE A 15 11.28 9.82 0.47
C ILE A 15 12.06 9.42 -0.79
N GLY A 16 13.24 8.79 -0.63
CA GLY A 16 14.05 8.33 -1.76
C GLY A 16 13.30 7.36 -2.66
N LEU A 17 12.56 6.41 -2.09
CA LEU A 17 11.75 5.45 -2.84
C LEU A 17 10.57 6.12 -3.57
N TYR A 18 9.90 7.12 -2.96
CA TYR A 18 8.86 7.87 -3.67
C TYR A 18 9.44 8.71 -4.81
N CYS A 19 10.62 9.31 -4.65
CA CYS A 19 11.31 10.01 -5.74
C CYS A 19 11.69 9.04 -6.88
N ALA A 20 12.21 7.86 -6.56
CA ALA A 20 12.50 6.83 -7.54
C ALA A 20 11.24 6.39 -8.30
N SER A 21 10.14 6.14 -7.58
CA SER A 21 8.84 5.80 -8.16
C SER A 21 8.32 6.89 -9.10
N TRP A 22 8.48 8.16 -8.74
CA TRP A 22 8.10 9.30 -9.58
C TRP A 22 8.86 9.33 -10.91
N ILE A 23 10.18 9.10 -10.88
CA ILE A 23 11.01 9.05 -12.09
C ILE A 23 10.63 7.83 -12.95
N LEU A 24 10.54 6.65 -12.32
CA LEU A 24 10.16 5.40 -13.01
C LEU A 24 8.80 5.51 -13.69
N SER A 25 7.87 6.24 -13.08
CA SER A 25 6.57 6.51 -13.69
C SER A 25 6.68 7.25 -15.03
N LEU A 26 7.56 8.24 -15.15
CA LEU A 26 7.80 8.94 -16.41
C LEU A 26 8.45 8.00 -17.44
N CYS A 27 9.39 7.15 -17.00
CA CYS A 27 10.01 6.13 -17.82
C CYS A 27 9.04 5.06 -18.34
N ILE A 28 7.82 4.95 -17.78
CA ILE A 28 6.77 4.04 -18.26
C ILE A 28 5.76 4.79 -19.14
N VAL A 29 5.29 5.96 -18.69
CA VAL A 29 4.27 6.74 -19.42
C VAL A 29 4.78 7.20 -20.78
N ILE A 30 6.02 7.70 -20.86
CA ILE A 30 6.58 8.25 -22.11
C ILE A 30 6.67 7.18 -23.21
N PRO A 31 7.37 6.04 -23.02
CA PRO A 31 7.45 5.03 -24.08
C PRO A 31 6.10 4.41 -24.41
N MET A 32 5.21 4.18 -23.43
CA MET A 32 3.88 3.62 -23.72
C MET A 32 2.99 4.59 -24.52
N SER A 33 3.09 5.90 -24.26
CA SER A 33 2.31 6.91 -24.98
C SER A 33 2.83 7.12 -26.41
N LEU A 34 4.15 7.17 -26.59
CA LEU A 34 4.77 7.27 -27.92
C LEU A 34 4.47 6.03 -28.76
N HIS A 35 4.56 4.85 -28.15
CA HIS A 35 4.22 3.61 -28.79
C HIS A 35 2.77 3.61 -29.29
N GLN A 36 1.81 4.05 -28.47
CA GLN A 36 0.41 4.08 -28.88
C GLN A 36 0.16 5.04 -30.07
N ASP A 37 0.87 6.15 -30.15
CA ASP A 37 0.76 7.11 -31.27
C ASP A 37 1.36 6.54 -32.58
N GLN A 38 2.53 5.90 -32.48
CA GLN A 38 3.20 5.26 -33.61
C GLN A 38 2.37 4.13 -34.23
N PHE A 39 1.58 3.43 -33.40
CA PHE A 39 0.69 2.34 -33.80
C PHE A 39 -0.74 2.80 -34.08
N LYS A 40 -0.96 4.11 -34.36
CA LYS A 40 -2.27 4.68 -34.71
C LYS A 40 -3.38 4.40 -33.68
N GLY A 41 -2.99 4.25 -32.42
CA GLY A 41 -3.88 3.91 -31.32
C GLY A 41 -4.07 2.41 -31.08
N HIS A 42 -3.52 1.53 -31.92
CA HIS A 42 -3.59 0.08 -31.69
C HIS A 42 -2.61 -0.35 -30.58
N CYS A 43 -2.98 -1.41 -29.86
CA CYS A 43 -2.18 -1.95 -28.76
C CYS A 43 -1.38 -3.16 -29.24
N LEU A 44 -0.06 -3.16 -29.05
CA LEU A 44 0.80 -4.28 -29.44
C LEU A 44 0.74 -5.46 -28.46
N LEU A 45 0.46 -5.21 -27.18
CA LEU A 45 0.39 -6.26 -26.16
C LEU A 45 -0.70 -7.28 -26.50
N PHE A 46 -0.31 -8.55 -26.59
CA PHE A 46 -1.17 -9.69 -26.94
C PHE A 46 -1.72 -9.67 -28.36
N SER A 47 -1.22 -8.79 -29.23
CA SER A 47 -1.56 -8.84 -30.65
C SER A 47 -0.90 -10.05 -31.30
N THR A 48 -1.69 -10.74 -32.12
CA THR A 48 -1.25 -11.90 -32.89
C THR A 48 -1.27 -11.56 -34.37
N GLY A 49 -0.79 -12.44 -35.24
CA GLY A 49 -0.89 -12.19 -36.66
C GLY A 49 -0.41 -13.36 -37.49
N VAL A 50 -0.58 -13.26 -38.81
CA VAL A 50 -0.11 -14.26 -39.76
C VAL A 50 0.73 -13.60 -40.85
N TRP A 51 1.88 -14.21 -41.15
CA TRP A 51 2.74 -13.80 -42.26
C TRP A 51 2.14 -14.26 -43.59
N GLN A 52 1.89 -13.32 -44.49
CA GLN A 52 1.44 -13.64 -45.85
C GLN A 52 2.65 -13.96 -46.73
N GLU A 53 2.62 -15.12 -47.40
CA GLU A 53 3.67 -15.53 -48.33
C GLU A 53 3.68 -14.72 -49.64
N GLU A 54 2.52 -14.18 -50.04
CA GLU A 54 2.38 -13.48 -51.33
C GLU A 54 3.06 -12.10 -51.33
N ASP A 55 2.86 -11.31 -50.27
CA ASP A 55 3.37 -9.93 -50.18
C ASP A 55 4.49 -9.76 -49.14
N GLY A 56 4.80 -10.82 -48.37
CA GLY A 56 5.76 -10.76 -47.26
C GLY A 56 5.32 -9.87 -46.09
N GLN A 57 4.06 -9.45 -46.06
CA GLN A 57 3.48 -8.59 -45.02
C GLN A 57 2.95 -9.39 -43.84
N PHE A 58 2.98 -8.78 -42.66
CA PHE A 58 2.41 -9.32 -41.44
C PHE A 58 1.00 -8.76 -41.24
N LEU A 59 -0.01 -9.63 -41.32
CA LEU A 59 -1.38 -9.24 -41.03
C LEU A 59 -1.62 -9.33 -39.53
N VAL A 60 -1.72 -8.18 -38.86
CA VAL A 60 -1.87 -8.10 -37.42
C VAL A 60 -3.35 -8.17 -37.01
N ASP A 61 -3.65 -9.09 -36.10
CA ASP A 61 -4.88 -9.13 -35.32
C ASP A 61 -4.65 -8.37 -34.00
N TRP A 62 -5.06 -7.10 -34.00
CA TRP A 62 -4.88 -6.20 -32.86
C TRP A 62 -5.67 -6.65 -31.63
N ALA A 63 -4.98 -6.74 -30.50
CA ALA A 63 -5.61 -6.99 -29.21
C ALA A 63 -6.41 -5.79 -28.69
N SER A 64 -7.19 -6.02 -27.63
CA SER A 64 -7.95 -4.96 -26.97
C SER A 64 -7.04 -3.84 -26.46
N GLN A 65 -7.41 -2.59 -26.76
CA GLN A 65 -6.73 -1.40 -26.23
C GLN A 65 -6.73 -1.32 -24.69
N ALA A 66 -7.60 -2.08 -24.02
CA ALA A 66 -7.69 -2.12 -22.56
C ALA A 66 -6.36 -2.50 -21.89
N TYR A 67 -5.54 -3.36 -22.50
CA TYR A 67 -4.27 -3.79 -21.92
C TYR A 67 -3.24 -2.64 -21.88
N CYS A 68 -3.03 -1.94 -22.99
CA CYS A 68 -2.14 -0.78 -23.04
C CYS A 68 -2.67 0.38 -22.18
N ASN A 69 -3.98 0.65 -22.24
CA ASN A 69 -4.62 1.69 -21.43
C ASN A 69 -4.48 1.41 -19.92
N TYR A 70 -4.58 0.15 -19.49
CA TYR A 70 -4.38 -0.23 -18.10
C TYR A 70 -2.96 0.11 -17.61
N VAL A 71 -1.92 -0.21 -18.40
CA VAL A 71 -0.53 0.08 -18.03
C VAL A 71 -0.30 1.59 -17.92
N ILE A 72 -0.82 2.38 -18.87
CA ILE A 72 -0.73 3.85 -18.83
C ILE A 72 -1.46 4.39 -17.60
N PHE A 73 -2.66 3.90 -17.31
CA PHE A 73 -3.44 4.31 -16.14
C PHE A 73 -2.71 4.04 -14.82
N VAL A 74 -2.14 2.85 -14.65
CA VAL A 74 -1.35 2.49 -13.46
C VAL A 74 -0.13 3.39 -13.31
N ALA A 75 0.54 3.72 -14.42
CA ALA A 75 1.67 4.64 -14.40
C ALA A 75 1.22 6.07 -14.02
N VAL A 76 0.15 6.61 -14.60
CA VAL A 76 -0.36 7.96 -14.25
C VAL A 76 -0.77 8.04 -12.76
N ILE A 77 -1.45 7.02 -12.23
CA ILE A 77 -1.79 6.97 -10.81
C ILE A 77 -0.52 6.92 -9.95
N THR A 78 0.47 6.13 -10.35
CA THR A 78 1.77 6.07 -9.67
C THR A 78 2.44 7.44 -9.62
N PHE A 79 2.44 8.19 -10.73
CA PHE A 79 2.96 9.55 -10.77
C PHE A 79 2.26 10.49 -9.78
N ALA A 80 0.91 10.49 -9.79
CA ALA A 80 0.10 11.36 -8.94
C ALA A 80 0.30 11.04 -7.45
N LEU A 81 0.29 9.74 -7.10
CA LEU A 81 0.48 9.30 -5.72
C LEU A 81 1.89 9.58 -5.21
N SER A 82 2.92 9.30 -6.01
CA SER A 82 4.30 9.60 -5.64
C SER A 82 4.47 11.10 -5.41
N SER A 83 3.89 11.96 -6.26
CA SER A 83 3.91 13.42 -6.09
C SER A 83 3.23 13.86 -4.79
N PHE A 84 2.03 13.34 -4.51
CA PHE A 84 1.29 13.63 -3.28
C PHE A 84 2.06 13.17 -2.02
N GLN A 85 2.64 11.97 -2.06
CA GLN A 85 3.37 11.39 -0.94
C GLN A 85 4.68 12.14 -0.68
N ILE A 86 5.42 12.55 -1.73
CA ILE A 86 6.61 13.41 -1.60
C ILE A 86 6.23 14.72 -0.92
N PHE A 87 5.17 15.38 -1.36
CA PHE A 87 4.71 16.64 -0.75
C PHE A 87 4.33 16.45 0.72
N ARG A 88 3.56 15.41 1.03
CA ARG A 88 3.11 15.09 2.39
C ARG A 88 4.30 14.79 3.32
N LEU A 89 5.23 13.92 2.89
CA LEU A 89 6.42 13.56 3.67
C LEU A 89 7.38 14.74 3.83
N SER A 90 7.55 15.57 2.79
CA SER A 90 8.37 16.79 2.88
C SER A 90 7.82 17.75 3.93
N LYS A 91 6.51 17.96 3.96
CA LYS A 91 5.87 18.81 4.99
C LYS A 91 6.06 18.26 6.40
N PHE A 92 6.01 16.94 6.58
CA PHE A 92 6.29 16.31 7.87
C PHE A 92 7.76 16.48 8.28
N ALA A 93 8.70 16.35 7.33
CA ALA A 93 10.11 16.60 7.57
C ALA A 93 10.37 18.06 7.99
N PHE A 94 9.78 19.04 7.31
CA PHE A 94 9.94 20.47 7.64
C PHE A 94 9.32 20.86 8.98
N ARG A 95 8.19 20.28 9.36
CA ARG A 95 7.47 20.64 10.59
C ARG A 95 7.86 19.80 11.82
N ALA A 96 8.80 18.86 11.67
CA ALA A 96 9.24 17.92 12.71
C ALA A 96 8.06 17.27 13.46
N LYS A 97 6.94 17.02 12.77
CA LYS A 97 5.76 16.39 13.35
C LYS A 97 5.87 14.87 13.23
N ASP A 98 5.61 14.17 14.32
CA ASP A 98 5.52 12.71 14.30
C ASP A 98 4.36 12.27 13.40
N SER A 99 4.58 11.23 12.59
CA SER A 99 3.51 10.66 11.75
C SER A 99 2.44 10.04 12.64
N SER A 100 1.17 10.30 12.33
CA SER A 100 0.05 9.67 13.02
C SER A 100 -0.06 8.18 12.67
N PHE A 101 -0.50 7.33 13.60
CA PHE A 101 -0.74 5.90 13.37
C PHE A 101 -1.63 5.65 12.15
N PHE A 102 -2.75 6.37 12.05
CA PHE A 102 -3.67 6.29 10.92
C PHE A 102 -2.99 6.60 9.57
N SER A 103 -2.07 7.57 9.56
CA SER A 103 -1.30 7.92 8.36
C SER A 103 -0.42 6.75 7.90
N ALA A 104 0.23 6.06 8.84
CA ALA A 104 1.05 4.89 8.52
C ALA A 104 0.20 3.70 8.04
N PHE A 105 -1.00 3.53 8.59
CA PHE A 105 -1.95 2.50 8.15
C PHE A 105 -2.41 2.71 6.70
N ILE A 106 -2.77 3.95 6.34
CA ILE A 106 -3.14 4.30 4.96
C ILE A 106 -1.97 4.07 3.99
N ASP A 107 -0.73 4.36 4.40
CA ASP A 107 0.46 4.11 3.57
C ASP A 107 0.67 2.61 3.29
N VAL A 108 0.36 1.74 4.26
CA VAL A 108 0.43 0.28 4.07
C VAL A 108 -0.63 -0.20 3.08
N ILE A 109 -1.88 0.24 3.22
CA ILE A 109 -2.96 -0.12 2.28
C ILE A 109 -2.62 0.37 0.88
N LEU A 110 -2.19 1.62 0.74
CA LEU A 110 -1.83 2.20 -0.53
C LEU A 110 -0.65 1.46 -1.17
N GLY A 111 0.38 1.16 -0.38
CA GLY A 111 1.54 0.38 -0.83
C GLY A 111 1.15 -1.01 -1.32
N ALA A 112 0.27 -1.72 -0.61
CA ALA A 112 -0.21 -3.04 -0.99
C ALA A 112 -1.02 -2.99 -2.30
N LEU A 113 -1.97 -2.05 -2.42
CA LEU A 113 -2.78 -1.88 -3.62
C LEU A 113 -1.91 -1.53 -4.83
N MET A 114 -0.98 -0.58 -4.69
CA MET A 114 -0.11 -0.17 -5.80
C MET A 114 0.88 -1.26 -6.19
N ALA A 115 1.41 -2.04 -5.23
CA ALA A 115 2.24 -3.20 -5.54
C ALA A 115 1.45 -4.25 -6.36
N GLY A 116 0.17 -4.48 -6.02
CA GLY A 116 -0.69 -5.36 -6.81
C GLY A 116 -0.96 -4.85 -8.23
N LEU A 117 -1.30 -3.57 -8.37
CA LEU A 117 -1.59 -2.96 -9.68
C LEU A 117 -0.35 -2.94 -10.60
N THR A 118 0.82 -2.60 -10.05
CA THR A 118 2.09 -2.58 -10.78
C THR A 118 2.57 -3.99 -11.14
N LEU A 119 2.32 -4.99 -10.30
CA LEU A 119 2.59 -6.39 -10.64
C LEU A 119 1.73 -6.85 -11.83
N ALA A 120 0.42 -6.59 -11.79
CA ALA A 120 -0.46 -6.92 -12.91
C ALA A 120 -0.04 -6.21 -14.21
N ALA A 121 0.35 -4.93 -14.12
CA ALA A 121 0.87 -4.18 -15.26
C ALA A 121 2.17 -4.78 -15.81
N ALA A 122 3.10 -5.19 -14.93
CA ALA A 122 4.34 -5.85 -15.33
C ALA A 122 4.06 -7.17 -16.06
N LEU A 123 3.10 -7.96 -15.57
CA LEU A 123 2.69 -9.20 -16.23
C LEU A 123 2.08 -8.94 -17.62
N PHE A 124 1.22 -7.94 -17.76
CA PHE A 124 0.66 -7.60 -19.08
C PHE A 124 1.74 -7.17 -20.08
N VAL A 125 2.68 -6.32 -19.68
CA VAL A 125 3.78 -5.89 -20.56
C VAL A 125 4.68 -7.07 -20.91
N THR A 126 5.09 -7.89 -19.93
CA THR A 126 5.99 -9.01 -20.18
C THR A 126 5.35 -10.11 -21.02
N LEU A 127 4.13 -10.55 -20.66
CA LEU A 127 3.44 -11.62 -21.39
C LEU A 127 2.96 -11.14 -22.76
N GLY A 128 2.40 -9.93 -22.84
CA GLY A 128 1.90 -9.38 -24.10
C GLY A 128 3.03 -9.11 -25.10
N PHE A 129 4.19 -8.62 -24.63
CA PHE A 129 5.37 -8.46 -25.49
C PHE A 129 5.97 -9.79 -25.94
N LYS A 130 5.93 -10.81 -25.06
CA LYS A 130 6.38 -12.16 -25.43
C LYS A 130 5.53 -12.75 -26.56
N VAL A 131 4.21 -12.68 -26.46
CA VAL A 131 3.29 -13.17 -27.51
C VAL A 131 3.59 -12.49 -28.84
N TRP A 132 3.74 -11.17 -28.84
CA TRP A 132 4.12 -10.43 -30.05
C TRP A 132 5.46 -10.89 -30.63
N CYS A 133 6.50 -10.98 -29.80
CA CYS A 133 7.82 -11.38 -30.27
C CYS A 133 7.85 -12.82 -30.78
N ASP A 134 7.08 -13.75 -30.19
CA ASP A 134 7.02 -15.13 -30.66
C ASP A 134 6.50 -15.18 -32.12
N GLU A 135 5.48 -14.38 -32.48
CA GLU A 135 4.97 -14.26 -33.86
C GLU A 135 5.96 -13.60 -34.84
N ILE A 136 6.65 -12.55 -34.39
CA ILE A 136 7.65 -11.86 -35.21
C ILE A 136 8.87 -12.76 -35.48
N THR A 137 9.25 -13.60 -34.51
CA THR A 137 10.39 -14.51 -34.65
C THR A 137 10.15 -15.68 -35.61
N LEU A 138 8.94 -15.84 -36.14
CA LEU A 138 8.67 -16.79 -37.23
C LEU A 138 9.41 -16.39 -38.53
N ARG A 139 9.65 -15.09 -38.73
CA ARG A 139 10.31 -14.55 -39.92
C ARG A 139 11.74 -14.06 -39.64
N PHE A 140 11.98 -13.50 -38.45
CA PHE A 140 13.26 -12.93 -38.04
C PHE A 140 13.92 -13.77 -36.94
N GLU A 141 15.25 -13.88 -36.94
CA GLU A 141 15.97 -14.60 -35.88
C GLU A 141 15.78 -13.93 -34.51
N LYS A 142 15.62 -12.60 -34.48
CA LYS A 142 15.39 -11.81 -33.27
C LYS A 142 14.24 -10.83 -33.46
N CYS A 143 13.46 -10.65 -32.39
CA CYS A 143 12.39 -9.65 -32.34
C CYS A 143 12.90 -8.21 -32.57
N SER A 144 14.16 -7.93 -32.23
CA SER A 144 14.81 -6.64 -32.49
C SER A 144 14.96 -6.32 -33.98
N ASP A 145 15.13 -7.34 -34.82
CA ASP A 145 15.51 -7.17 -36.23
C ASP A 145 14.32 -6.72 -37.09
N ALA A 146 13.12 -6.87 -36.55
CA ALA A 146 11.90 -6.32 -37.13
C ALA A 146 11.83 -4.78 -36.99
N THR A 147 12.63 -4.18 -36.11
CA THR A 147 12.62 -2.72 -35.88
C THR A 147 13.05 -1.95 -37.13
N GLY A 148 12.23 -1.00 -37.59
CA GLY A 148 12.54 -0.16 -38.75
C GLY A 148 12.33 -0.85 -40.10
N ASN A 149 11.86 -2.09 -40.11
CA ASN A 149 11.36 -2.76 -41.30
C ASN A 149 9.85 -2.48 -41.47
N ASP A 150 9.40 -2.39 -42.71
CA ASP A 150 8.00 -2.15 -43.06
C ASP A 150 7.22 -3.47 -42.95
N ILE A 151 6.85 -3.84 -41.72
CA ILE A 151 6.23 -5.13 -41.37
C ILE A 151 4.75 -5.16 -41.78
N ASP A 152 4.08 -4.00 -41.74
CA ASP A 152 2.66 -3.87 -42.06
C ASP A 152 2.38 -2.54 -42.79
N LYS A 153 2.12 -2.64 -44.10
CA LYS A 153 1.77 -1.51 -44.96
C LYS A 153 0.29 -1.16 -44.93
N LYS A 154 -0.57 -2.05 -44.44
CA LYS A 154 -2.03 -1.89 -44.45
C LYS A 154 -2.46 -0.82 -43.45
N ASP A 155 -1.86 -0.85 -42.27
CA ASP A 155 -2.16 0.10 -41.19
C ASP A 155 -1.15 1.27 -41.11
N ALA A 156 -0.16 1.31 -42.03
CA ALA A 156 0.86 2.36 -42.16
C ALA A 156 1.54 2.71 -40.81
N ILE A 157 1.97 1.67 -40.12
CA ILE A 157 2.52 1.78 -38.76
C ILE A 157 4.02 2.06 -38.82
N ASP A 158 4.47 2.96 -37.95
CA ASP A 158 5.89 3.23 -37.79
C ASP A 158 6.49 2.23 -36.78
N SER A 159 7.18 1.21 -37.30
CA SER A 159 7.89 0.20 -36.50
C SER A 159 9.25 0.70 -35.96
N SER A 160 9.58 1.98 -36.13
CA SER A 160 10.86 2.53 -35.66
C SER A 160 10.95 2.55 -34.13
N GLY A 161 11.93 1.83 -33.59
CA GLY A 161 12.27 1.84 -32.17
C GLY A 161 11.29 1.12 -31.23
N PHE A 162 10.29 0.39 -31.73
CA PHE A 162 9.28 -0.27 -30.89
C PHE A 162 9.92 -1.21 -29.84
N PHE A 163 10.98 -1.94 -30.22
CA PHE A 163 11.69 -2.86 -29.33
C PHE A 163 12.33 -2.13 -28.14
N LEU A 164 12.99 -0.98 -28.38
CA LEU A 164 13.65 -0.21 -27.32
C LEU A 164 12.65 0.46 -26.39
N GLN A 165 11.54 0.98 -26.94
CA GLN A 165 10.46 1.58 -26.16
C GLN A 165 9.81 0.55 -25.25
N MET A 166 9.44 -0.61 -25.78
CA MET A 166 8.83 -1.71 -25.02
C MET A 166 9.79 -2.28 -23.97
N PHE A 167 11.06 -2.45 -24.31
CA PHE A 167 12.06 -2.91 -23.36
C PHE A 167 12.23 -1.94 -22.18
N THR A 168 12.24 -0.63 -22.47
CA THR A 168 12.33 0.42 -21.44
C THR A 168 11.09 0.42 -20.56
N ALA A 169 9.89 0.28 -21.13
CA ALA A 169 8.65 0.15 -20.37
C ALA A 169 8.64 -1.10 -19.49
N GLN A 170 9.13 -2.24 -20.00
CA GLN A 170 9.23 -3.50 -19.26
C GLN A 170 10.20 -3.38 -18.07
N PHE A 171 11.40 -2.86 -18.28
CA PHE A 171 12.36 -2.64 -17.20
C PHE A 171 11.80 -1.63 -16.17
N GLY A 172 11.21 -0.53 -16.65
CA GLY A 172 10.61 0.50 -15.81
C GLY A 172 9.51 -0.03 -14.90
N ILE A 173 8.58 -0.85 -15.42
CA ILE A 173 7.46 -1.37 -14.64
C ILE A 173 7.89 -2.40 -13.58
N TRP A 174 8.87 -3.26 -13.89
CA TRP A 174 9.44 -4.19 -12.89
C TRP A 174 10.16 -3.45 -11.77
N MET A 175 10.94 -2.42 -12.10
CA MET A 175 11.58 -1.55 -11.10
C MET A 175 10.55 -0.75 -10.29
N CYS A 176 9.44 -0.35 -10.91
CA CYS A 176 8.33 0.31 -10.23
C CYS A 176 7.66 -0.63 -9.22
N PHE A 177 7.39 -1.88 -9.62
CA PHE A 177 6.86 -2.92 -8.74
C PHE A 177 7.76 -3.15 -7.52
N THR A 178 9.08 -3.34 -7.70
CA THR A 178 10.00 -3.55 -6.58
C THR A 178 10.06 -2.34 -5.65
N THR A 179 9.97 -1.13 -6.21
CA THR A 179 9.92 0.11 -5.42
C THR A 179 8.66 0.18 -4.56
N TRP A 180 7.48 -0.11 -5.13
CA TRP A 180 6.22 -0.13 -4.38
C TRP A 180 6.15 -1.25 -3.35
N PHE A 181 6.70 -2.41 -3.67
CA PHE A 181 6.84 -3.50 -2.71
C PHE A 181 7.77 -3.11 -1.55
N GLY A 182 8.90 -2.46 -1.84
CA GLY A 182 9.79 -1.89 -0.82
C GLY A 182 9.07 -0.88 0.06
N LEU A 183 8.30 0.05 -0.52
CA LEU A 183 7.49 1.03 0.22
C LEU A 183 6.45 0.35 1.12
N PHE A 184 5.80 -0.71 0.65
CA PHE A 184 4.88 -1.52 1.45
C PHE A 184 5.59 -2.17 2.65
N LEU A 185 6.76 -2.76 2.45
CA LEU A 185 7.55 -3.38 3.52
C LEU A 185 8.00 -2.35 4.55
N PHE A 186 8.59 -1.23 4.13
CA PHE A 186 9.03 -0.17 5.05
C PHE A 186 7.86 0.43 5.82
N SER A 187 6.71 0.63 5.17
CA SER A 187 5.50 1.14 5.82
C SER A 187 4.92 0.13 6.82
N SER A 188 4.99 -1.16 6.51
CA SER A 188 4.55 -2.23 7.42
C SER A 188 5.44 -2.30 8.67
N VAL A 189 6.76 -2.24 8.49
CA VAL A 189 7.70 -2.15 9.63
C VAL A 189 7.43 -0.90 10.47
N LYS A 190 7.21 0.25 9.83
CA LYS A 190 6.85 1.50 10.50
C LYS A 190 5.55 1.35 11.32
N LEU A 191 4.51 0.72 10.76
CA LEU A 191 3.24 0.48 11.44
C LEU A 191 3.39 -0.47 12.64
N CYS A 192 4.12 -1.59 12.48
CA CYS A 192 4.39 -2.53 13.57
C CYS A 192 5.12 -1.85 14.74
N ARG A 193 6.06 -0.96 14.44
CA ARG A 193 6.78 -0.18 15.45
C ARG A 193 5.86 0.79 16.18
N TYR A 194 5.00 1.52 15.47
CA TYR A 194 4.01 2.39 16.11
C TYR A 194 3.07 1.62 17.04
N HIS A 195 2.58 0.46 16.59
CA HIS A 195 1.74 -0.39 17.43
C HIS A 195 2.48 -0.86 18.69
N PHE A 196 3.75 -1.24 18.58
CA PHE A 196 4.56 -1.63 19.73
C PHE A 196 4.84 -0.45 20.69
N GLU A 197 5.15 0.73 20.16
CA GLU A 197 5.38 1.95 20.94
C GLU A 197 4.13 2.38 21.71
N GLU A 198 2.95 2.26 21.10
CA GLU A 198 1.67 2.56 21.76
C GLU A 198 1.39 1.57 22.91
N ASN A 199 1.59 0.28 22.68
CA ASN A 199 1.46 -0.74 23.72
C ASN A 199 2.42 -0.51 24.90
N LEU A 200 3.68 -0.16 24.62
CA LEU A 200 4.66 0.19 25.65
C LEU A 200 4.28 1.47 26.41
N ARG A 201 3.71 2.46 25.73
CA ARG A 201 3.30 3.71 26.39
C ARG A 201 2.16 3.46 27.38
N VAL A 202 1.20 2.63 27.01
CA VAL A 202 0.07 2.26 27.88
C VAL A 202 0.54 1.42 29.07
N SER A 203 1.45 0.46 28.86
CA SER A 203 1.99 -0.36 29.96
C SER A 203 2.81 0.46 30.96
N MET A 204 3.67 1.36 30.48
CA MET A 204 4.45 2.26 31.34
C MET A 204 3.55 3.23 32.11
N ALA A 205 2.45 3.71 31.53
CA ALA A 205 1.48 4.55 32.23
C ALA A 205 0.72 3.78 33.32
N LYS A 206 0.36 2.52 33.05
CA LYS A 206 -0.29 1.64 34.04
C LYS A 206 0.64 1.31 35.21
N GLU A 207 1.91 1.00 34.93
CA GLU A 207 2.91 0.70 35.96
C GLU A 207 3.20 1.92 36.83
N ARG A 208 3.33 3.11 36.25
CA ARG A 208 3.46 4.36 37.03
C ARG A 208 2.29 4.58 37.99
N LYS A 209 1.04 4.32 37.54
CA LYS A 209 -0.14 4.43 38.42
C LYS A 209 -0.11 3.40 39.55
N ARG A 210 0.37 2.19 39.28
CA ARG A 210 0.51 1.15 40.31
C ARG A 210 1.53 1.55 41.37
N LEU A 211 2.71 2.01 40.96
CA LEU A 211 3.76 2.45 41.88
C LEU A 211 3.32 3.63 42.76
N ILE A 212 2.62 4.61 42.18
CA ILE A 212 2.05 5.74 42.95
C ILE A 212 1.01 5.26 43.96
N ASN A 213 0.16 4.28 43.58
CA ASN A 213 -0.84 3.74 44.48
C ASN A 213 -0.22 2.92 45.62
N GLU A 214 0.85 2.16 45.37
CA GLU A 214 1.58 1.42 46.40
C GLU A 214 2.26 2.37 47.41
N ASP A 215 2.88 3.47 46.96
CA ASP A 215 3.46 4.50 47.85
C ASP A 215 2.40 5.13 48.78
N LEU A 216 1.23 5.51 48.23
CA LEU A 216 0.15 6.11 49.03
C LEU A 216 -0.38 5.16 50.11
N MET A 217 -0.46 3.85 49.83
CA MET A 217 -0.88 2.86 50.84
C MET A 217 0.18 2.70 51.94
N ASN A 218 1.46 2.74 51.60
CA ASN A 218 2.55 2.58 52.56
C ASN A 218 2.68 3.80 53.51
N GLU A 219 2.47 5.02 53.01
CA GLU A 219 2.39 6.22 53.85
C GLU A 219 1.17 6.21 54.80
N GLY A 220 0.04 5.64 54.37
CA GLY A 220 -1.15 5.49 55.21
C GLY A 220 -0.96 4.49 56.37
N VAL A 221 -0.24 3.40 56.14
CA VAL A 221 0.05 2.38 57.17
C VAL A 221 1.04 2.89 58.21
N THR A 222 2.08 3.61 57.78
CA THR A 222 3.07 4.21 58.70
C THR A 222 2.48 5.34 59.55
N ALA A 223 1.53 6.12 59.02
CA ALA A 223 0.80 7.12 59.78
C ALA A 223 -0.18 6.51 60.80
N SER A 224 -0.65 5.27 60.60
CA SER A 224 -1.58 4.59 61.51
C SER A 224 -0.88 3.83 62.65
N SER A 225 0.44 3.62 62.59
CA SER A 225 1.15 2.80 63.59
C SER A 225 1.80 3.60 64.72
N ASN A 226 1.83 4.93 64.65
CA ASN A 226 2.45 5.79 65.67
C ASN A 226 1.53 6.98 66.04
N GLU A 227 0.40 6.76 66.72
CA GLU A 227 -0.15 7.59 67.83
C GLU A 227 -1.58 7.14 68.24
N PRO A 228 -1.98 7.31 69.52
CA PRO A 228 -3.30 6.96 70.05
C PRO A 228 -4.37 7.99 69.57
N PRO A 229 -5.67 7.85 69.90
CA PRO A 229 -6.74 8.35 69.03
C PRO A 229 -6.87 9.89 69.08
N GLN A 230 -6.42 10.58 68.04
CA GLN A 230 -6.85 11.94 67.73
C GLN A 230 -7.37 12.04 66.28
N ARG A 231 -8.66 11.76 66.16
CA ARG A 231 -9.42 11.65 64.89
C ARG A 231 -9.65 12.99 64.17
N GLU A 232 -9.43 14.13 64.83
CA GLU A 232 -9.71 15.45 64.25
C GLU A 232 -8.49 16.12 63.59
N GLU A 233 -7.28 15.77 64.00
CA GLU A 233 -6.08 16.43 63.47
C GLU A 233 -5.64 15.88 62.10
N SER A 234 -5.94 14.60 61.85
CA SER A 234 -5.60 13.89 60.60
C SER A 234 -6.33 14.45 59.38
N LEU A 235 -7.60 14.85 59.53
CA LEU A 235 -8.38 15.49 58.47
C LEU A 235 -7.82 16.89 58.10
N SER A 236 -7.24 17.60 59.07
CA SER A 236 -6.56 18.88 58.85
C SER A 236 -5.16 18.71 58.22
N ARG A 237 -4.48 17.60 58.50
CA ARG A 237 -3.15 17.25 57.97
C ARG A 237 -3.25 16.75 56.52
N VAL A 238 -4.28 15.97 56.18
CA VAL A 238 -4.61 15.56 54.81
C VAL A 238 -4.97 16.77 53.94
N ARG A 239 -5.73 17.75 54.45
CA ARG A 239 -5.98 19.02 53.75
C ARG A 239 -4.70 19.85 53.54
N ARG A 240 -3.75 19.80 54.48
CA ARG A 240 -2.45 20.49 54.38
C ARG A 240 -1.52 19.84 53.35
N ILE A 241 -1.47 18.51 53.27
CA ILE A 241 -0.68 17.80 52.25
C ILE A 241 -1.27 18.08 50.86
N ARG A 242 -2.60 18.04 50.72
CA ARG A 242 -3.31 18.40 49.48
C ARG A 242 -2.99 19.83 48.99
N ARG A 243 -2.91 20.80 49.92
CA ARG A 243 -2.48 22.18 49.62
C ARG A 243 -1.00 22.31 49.29
N ARG A 244 -0.12 21.51 49.91
CA ARG A 244 1.34 21.59 49.71
C ARG A 244 1.82 20.90 48.44
N SER A 245 1.07 19.90 47.94
CA SER A 245 1.33 19.23 46.67
C SER A 245 0.98 20.05 45.42
N GLY A 246 0.59 21.33 45.55
CA GLY A 246 0.31 22.19 44.39
C GLY A 246 -0.78 21.65 43.46
N LEU A 247 -1.67 20.80 43.98
CA LEU A 247 -2.75 20.13 43.24
C LEU A 247 -4.08 20.91 43.27
N GLU A 248 -4.08 22.13 43.84
CA GLU A 248 -5.22 23.06 43.83
C GLU A 248 -5.04 24.23 42.85
N GLY A 249 -3.98 24.23 42.02
CA GLY A 249 -3.70 25.30 41.05
C GLY A 249 -3.54 24.85 39.58
N ARG A 250 -3.76 23.57 39.27
CA ARG A 250 -3.74 23.08 37.87
C ARG A 250 -4.79 21.99 37.65
N PHE A 251 -6.00 22.25 38.15
CA PHE A 251 -7.20 21.51 37.78
C PHE A 251 -8.39 22.48 37.61
N GLN A 252 -8.09 23.70 37.16
CA GLN A 252 -9.08 24.69 36.74
C GLN A 252 -8.64 25.32 35.43
N GLU A 253 -8.30 24.46 34.47
CA GLU A 253 -8.43 24.72 33.04
C GLU A 253 -8.49 23.33 32.40
N VAL A 254 -9.45 23.13 31.49
CA VAL A 254 -9.83 21.85 30.89
C VAL A 254 -10.80 21.00 31.73
N THR A 255 -11.91 21.59 32.14
CA THR A 255 -13.24 20.94 32.10
C THR A 255 -14.30 22.02 31.89
N GLU A 256 -14.25 22.65 30.71
CA GLU A 256 -15.38 23.32 30.07
C GLU A 256 -15.12 23.29 28.55
N GLU A 257 -15.42 22.14 27.94
CA GLU A 257 -16.06 22.03 26.63
C GLU A 257 -16.41 20.55 26.46
N GLU A 258 -17.50 20.15 27.11
CA GLU A 258 -18.29 19.03 26.65
C GLU A 258 -19.50 19.59 25.90
N VAL A 259 -19.86 18.91 24.82
CA VAL A 259 -21.17 18.90 24.18
C VAL A 259 -21.48 20.07 23.23
N ASP A 260 -21.16 19.86 21.95
CA ASP A 260 -22.23 19.91 20.97
C ASP A 260 -22.12 18.76 19.96
N HIS A 261 -23.25 18.09 19.73
CA HIS A 261 -23.55 17.07 18.70
C HIS A 261 -23.02 15.64 18.88
N ALA A 262 -23.75 14.85 19.67
CA ALA A 262 -24.08 13.46 19.32
C ALA A 262 -25.60 13.26 19.39
N PRO A 263 -26.24 12.58 18.40
CA PRO A 263 -27.68 12.44 18.35
C PRO A 263 -28.20 11.37 19.33
N ARG A 264 -29.30 11.75 19.97
CA ARG A 264 -30.07 11.05 20.99
C ARG A 264 -30.84 9.87 20.37
N GLN A 265 -30.54 8.64 20.77
CA GLN A 265 -31.49 7.52 20.65
C GLN A 265 -32.37 7.49 21.91
N VAL A 266 -33.68 7.59 21.73
CA VAL A 266 -34.69 7.31 22.75
C VAL A 266 -35.44 6.06 22.31
N ALA A 267 -35.41 5.03 23.13
CA ALA A 267 -36.34 3.91 23.06
C ALA A 267 -37.39 4.10 24.16
N THR A 268 -38.66 4.05 23.79
CA THR A 268 -39.77 3.61 24.67
C THR A 268 -40.81 2.89 23.80
N ALA A 269 -41.29 1.77 24.35
CA ALA A 269 -42.16 0.79 23.73
C ALA A 269 -43.64 1.09 24.02
N SER A 270 -44.56 0.66 23.13
CA SER A 270 -45.80 -0.10 23.43
C SER A 270 -46.82 -0.15 22.26
N ASP A 271 -47.11 -1.38 21.81
CA ASP A 271 -48.43 -1.96 21.42
C ASP A 271 -49.17 -1.72 20.06
N PRO A 272 -50.05 -2.67 19.59
CA PRO A 272 -50.12 -3.22 18.21
C PRO A 272 -51.49 -3.05 17.46
N PRO A 273 -51.98 -4.01 16.61
CA PRO A 273 -51.99 -4.11 15.12
C PRO A 273 -53.41 -3.85 14.49
N PRO A 274 -53.73 -4.00 13.16
CA PRO A 274 -53.79 -5.25 12.33
C PRO A 274 -53.33 -5.08 10.84
N ARG A 275 -52.75 -6.08 10.15
CA ARG A 275 -53.27 -7.29 9.45
C ARG A 275 -53.82 -7.07 8.02
N SER A 276 -53.24 -7.81 7.06
CA SER A 276 -53.69 -8.27 5.71
C SER A 276 -52.63 -7.92 4.64
N SER A 277 -52.21 -8.76 3.69
CA SER A 277 -52.40 -10.18 3.36
C SER A 277 -51.52 -10.50 2.12
N SER A 278 -50.58 -11.46 2.24
CA SER A 278 -50.24 -12.60 1.33
C SER A 278 -50.41 -12.51 -0.22
N PRO A 279 -49.86 -13.45 -1.04
CA PRO A 279 -48.51 -14.07 -1.05
C PRO A 279 -47.98 -14.39 -2.49
N GLY A 280 -46.80 -15.01 -2.60
CA GLY A 280 -46.33 -15.76 -3.78
C GLY A 280 -44.79 -15.93 -3.78
N ASN A 281 -44.17 -17.00 -3.25
CA ASN A 281 -44.00 -18.37 -3.81
C ASN A 281 -43.08 -18.34 -5.07
N GLN A 282 -42.07 -19.18 -5.34
CA GLN A 282 -41.51 -20.43 -4.81
C GLN A 282 -40.22 -20.76 -5.63
N GLY A 283 -39.38 -21.67 -5.13
CA GLY A 283 -38.52 -22.56 -5.96
C GLY A 283 -37.04 -22.16 -6.01
N ASN A 284 -36.10 -22.86 -5.37
CA ASN A 284 -35.61 -24.24 -5.52
C ASN A 284 -34.46 -24.38 -6.53
N ASN A 285 -33.57 -25.33 -6.19
CA ASN A 285 -32.42 -25.90 -6.93
C ASN A 285 -31.08 -25.26 -6.50
N GLU A 286 -30.24 -25.90 -5.68
CA GLU A 286 -29.57 -27.21 -5.83
C GLU A 286 -28.61 -27.22 -7.03
N GLU A 287 -27.31 -27.00 -6.78
CA GLU A 287 -26.27 -27.77 -7.47
C GLU A 287 -24.96 -27.84 -6.66
N VAL A 288 -24.47 -29.07 -6.58
CA VAL A 288 -23.25 -29.56 -5.96
C VAL A 288 -22.11 -29.44 -6.95
N ALA A 289 -20.94 -28.94 -6.55
CA ALA A 289 -19.69 -29.22 -7.25
C ALA A 289 -18.51 -29.37 -6.28
N THR A 290 -18.19 -30.63 -6.04
CA THR A 290 -16.94 -31.13 -5.47
C THR A 290 -15.78 -30.84 -6.42
N ILE A 291 -14.69 -30.22 -5.95
CA ILE A 291 -13.38 -30.34 -6.61
C ILE A 291 -12.32 -30.72 -5.58
N LYS A 292 -11.70 -31.86 -5.90
CA LYS A 292 -10.65 -32.58 -5.20
C LYS A 292 -9.36 -31.77 -5.13
N GLY A 293 -8.60 -32.05 -4.07
CA GLY A 293 -7.27 -31.50 -3.86
C GLY A 293 -6.30 -31.83 -4.99
N ASN A 294 -5.29 -30.98 -5.13
CA ASN A 294 -4.12 -31.29 -5.93
C ASN A 294 -2.85 -30.87 -5.20
N GLN A 295 -1.86 -31.76 -5.26
CA GLN A 295 -0.57 -31.66 -4.63
C GLN A 295 0.24 -30.45 -5.11
N ILE A 296 0.89 -29.81 -4.16
CA ILE A 296 2.04 -28.93 -4.37
C ILE A 296 3.25 -29.83 -4.61
N ARG A 297 3.72 -29.91 -5.85
CA ARG A 297 5.01 -30.50 -6.17
C ARG A 297 6.04 -29.36 -6.25
N ILE A 298 6.89 -29.30 -5.23
CA ILE A 298 8.07 -28.45 -5.15
C ILE A 298 9.06 -28.96 -6.18
N ILE A 299 9.52 -28.10 -7.08
CA ILE A 299 10.70 -28.35 -7.92
C ILE A 299 11.85 -27.57 -7.29
N GLU A 300 12.72 -28.31 -6.64
CA GLU A 300 14.03 -27.91 -6.13
C GLU A 300 15.04 -28.75 -6.91
N GLU A 301 15.83 -28.13 -7.80
CA GLU A 301 17.08 -28.60 -8.42
C GLU A 301 17.39 -27.64 -9.58
N SER A 302 18.60 -27.22 -9.90
CA SER A 302 19.93 -27.45 -9.36
C SER A 302 20.80 -26.35 -10.00
N SER A 303 21.43 -25.51 -9.18
CA SER A 303 22.51 -24.62 -9.62
C SER A 303 23.82 -25.35 -9.47
N GLY A 304 24.53 -25.62 -10.56
CA GLY A 304 25.85 -26.24 -10.47
C GLY A 304 26.46 -26.71 -11.78
N HIS A 305 26.74 -25.82 -12.73
CA HIS A 305 27.88 -26.01 -13.63
C HIS A 305 28.30 -24.70 -14.32
N LEU A 306 29.40 -24.14 -13.81
CA LEU A 306 30.23 -23.13 -14.47
C LEU A 306 31.47 -23.86 -14.99
N PRO A 307 31.81 -23.76 -16.28
CA PRO A 307 33.19 -23.91 -16.70
C PRO A 307 33.74 -22.58 -17.22
N ASP A 308 34.96 -22.32 -16.77
CA ASP A 308 36.05 -21.58 -17.40
C ASP A 308 35.82 -21.16 -18.86
N LEU A 309 36.06 -19.86 -19.15
CA LEU A 309 36.88 -19.46 -20.31
C LEU A 309 37.15 -17.94 -20.30
N LEU A 310 38.30 -17.59 -19.72
CA LEU A 310 39.14 -16.49 -20.19
C LEU A 310 39.91 -16.99 -21.42
N ARG A 311 39.54 -16.50 -22.60
CA ARG A 311 40.44 -16.34 -23.76
C ARG A 311 39.95 -15.19 -24.62
#